data_AF-A0A5N7AQG7-F1
#
_entry.id   AF-A0A5N7AQG7-F1
#
_cell.length_a   1.000
_cell.length_b   1.000
_cell.length_c   1.000
_cell.angle_alpha   90.00
_cell.angle_beta   90.00
_cell.angle_gamma   90.00
#
_symmetry.space_group_name_H-M   'P 1'
#
loop_
_entity.id
_entity.type
_entity.pdbx_description
1 polymer ?
#
loop_
_entity_poly.entity_id
_entity_poly.type
_entity_poly.pdbx_seq_one_letter_code
_entity_poly.pdbx_strand_id
1 'polypeptide(L)'
;MPTKLPLTQVIASLSALPRELAHQILNDIRIWDILRLLCYNNANINTDILTHPTLGRLFSHSTDILDEVRTTVTLYRTVCAEHSLTVAPLTSPLAFNAHTGPLDYKEITNYMHHLLVDQLYLPPWKRDVLAHYAPLPFDGDATSTVPALASRWAAIHAAQDKLNARKAAQIRRVAALLEAHPDVLKRTPDPRQTPSKNVSHSVRWLRHVADRMLHQSLLRGDMKRGMSLFAYGYLPVMPFDRTLGVVLRGLARVGVEAGVDRVVDAERWARETQGLGEEVGGLVRVVVEGLWFVYDGGKSEERVPRIGVGQGGFWYFIPHDPTEAKENALHGLAQQYDVHDEREITWLEAFVAMYRHFEAPRA
;
A
#
# COMPACT_ATOMS: atom_id res chain seq x y z
N MET A 1 -34.13 21.29 3.13
CA MET A 1 -32.93 20.64 3.70
C MET A 1 -32.05 21.74 4.26
N PRO A 2 -31.82 21.83 5.59
CA PRO A 2 -31.01 22.92 6.14
C PRO A 2 -29.58 22.79 5.60
N THR A 3 -29.14 23.83 4.90
CA THR A 3 -27.75 23.97 4.44
C THR A 3 -26.85 23.94 5.67
N LYS A 4 -25.98 22.94 5.77
CA LYS A 4 -24.93 22.90 6.80
C LYS A 4 -24.10 24.16 6.64
N LEU A 5 -24.22 25.10 7.57
CA LEU A 5 -23.36 26.28 7.61
C LEU A 5 -21.89 25.81 7.70
N PRO A 6 -20.99 26.39 6.90
CA PRO A 6 -19.56 26.17 7.05
C PRO A 6 -19.15 26.46 8.49
N LEU A 7 -18.36 25.58 9.11
CA LEU A 7 -17.93 25.74 10.50
C LEU A 7 -17.19 27.08 10.74
N THR A 8 -16.57 27.64 9.70
CA THR A 8 -15.98 28.98 9.71
C THR A 8 -16.99 30.11 9.89
N GLN A 9 -18.20 29.98 9.33
CA GLN A 9 -19.29 30.94 9.57
C GLN A 9 -19.83 30.80 10.99
N VAL A 10 -19.93 29.58 11.50
CA VAL A 10 -20.32 29.33 12.91
C VAL A 10 -19.32 29.98 13.87
N ILE A 11 -18.02 29.86 13.60
CA ILE A 11 -16.96 30.50 14.38
C ILE A 11 -17.09 32.03 14.31
N ALA A 12 -17.23 32.59 13.11
CA ALA A 12 -17.38 34.04 12.95
C ALA A 12 -18.61 34.59 13.70
N SER A 13 -19.73 33.86 13.65
CA SER A 13 -20.94 34.22 14.40
C SER A 13 -20.72 34.10 15.91
N LEU A 14 -20.10 33.02 16.39
CA LEU A 14 -19.87 32.79 17.82
C LEU A 14 -18.89 33.82 18.41
N SER A 15 -17.82 34.15 17.69
CA SER A 15 -16.84 35.16 18.10
C SER A 15 -17.40 36.59 18.17
N ALA A 16 -18.58 36.84 17.57
CA ALA A 16 -19.27 38.13 17.58
C ALA A 16 -20.34 38.23 18.68
N LEU A 17 -20.64 37.15 19.39
CA LEU A 17 -21.64 37.13 20.45
C LEU A 17 -21.06 37.72 21.75
N PRO A 18 -21.92 38.32 22.60
CA PRO A 18 -21.62 38.55 24.00
C PRO A 18 -21.20 37.24 24.70
N ARG A 19 -20.23 37.35 25.61
CA ARG A 19 -19.63 36.21 26.30
C ARG A 19 -20.67 35.32 27.00
N GLU A 20 -21.69 35.93 27.59
CA GLU A 20 -22.74 35.23 28.33
C GLU A 20 -23.55 34.32 27.39
N LEU A 21 -23.85 34.81 26.18
CA LEU A 21 -24.55 34.02 25.16
C LEU A 21 -23.64 32.94 24.57
N ALA A 22 -22.35 33.24 24.36
CA ALA A 22 -21.37 32.25 23.95
C ALA A 22 -21.27 31.12 24.99
N HIS A 23 -21.24 31.45 26.28
CA HIS A 23 -21.22 30.47 27.37
C HIS A 23 -22.47 29.60 27.42
N GLN A 24 -23.66 30.17 27.20
CA GLN A 24 -24.90 29.39 27.10
C GLN A 24 -24.83 28.38 25.95
N ILE A 25 -24.39 28.81 24.76
CA ILE A 25 -24.23 27.91 23.61
C ILE A 25 -23.21 26.80 23.89
N LEU A 26 -22.08 27.15 24.53
CA LEU A 26 -21.04 26.18 24.88
C LEU A 26 -21.52 25.10 25.87
N ASN A 27 -22.51 25.39 26.72
CA ASN A 27 -23.10 24.39 27.63
C ASN A 27 -23.94 23.34 26.90
N ASP A 28 -24.61 23.73 25.82
CA ASP A 28 -25.60 22.90 25.14
C ASP A 28 -25.00 22.02 24.02
N ILE A 29 -23.70 22.19 23.75
CA ILE A 29 -23.00 21.40 22.74
C ILE A 29 -22.20 20.25 23.35
N ARG A 30 -21.88 19.28 22.48
CA ARG A 30 -21.10 18.09 22.86
C ARG A 30 -19.63 18.45 23.05
N ILE A 31 -18.94 17.69 23.88
CA ILE A 31 -17.49 17.78 24.06
C ILE A 31 -16.77 17.73 22.72
N TRP A 32 -17.13 16.80 21.84
CA TRP A 32 -16.55 16.71 20.50
C TRP A 32 -16.67 18.02 19.70
N ASP A 33 -17.82 18.71 19.77
CA ASP A 33 -18.02 19.95 19.03
C ASP A 33 -17.19 21.10 19.62
N ILE A 34 -16.95 21.11 20.94
CA ILE A 34 -15.99 22.03 21.60
C ILE A 34 -14.57 21.74 21.13
N LEU A 35 -14.16 20.47 21.11
CA LEU A 35 -12.84 20.06 20.62
C LEU A 35 -12.64 20.44 19.14
N ARG A 36 -13.70 20.34 18.32
CA ARG A 36 -13.66 20.81 16.93
C ARG A 36 -13.46 22.31 16.83
N LEU A 37 -14.10 23.11 17.69
CA LEU A 37 -13.89 24.55 17.73
C LEU A 37 -12.43 24.89 18.10
N LEU A 38 -11.84 24.15 19.04
CA LEU A 38 -10.43 24.32 19.45
C LEU A 38 -9.44 24.12 18.28
N CYS A 39 -9.71 23.21 17.35
CA CYS A 39 -8.86 23.01 16.16
C CYS A 39 -8.71 24.26 15.29
N TYR A 40 -9.63 25.22 15.34
CA TYR A 40 -9.58 26.45 14.54
C TYR A 40 -8.73 27.55 15.17
N ASN A 41 -8.27 27.36 16.42
CA ASN A 41 -7.39 28.28 17.13
C ASN A 41 -7.83 29.75 17.09
N ASN A 42 -9.11 30.01 17.38
CA ASN A 42 -9.64 31.38 17.43
C ASN A 42 -9.48 31.95 18.86
N ALA A 43 -8.86 33.13 18.97
CA ALA A 43 -8.54 33.74 20.27
C ALA A 43 -9.79 34.04 21.13
N ASN A 44 -10.88 34.51 20.52
CA ASN A 44 -12.12 34.82 21.24
C ASN A 44 -12.74 33.53 21.79
N ILE A 45 -12.86 32.50 20.94
CA ILE A 45 -13.41 31.19 21.34
C ILE A 45 -12.55 30.54 22.43
N ASN A 46 -11.22 30.57 22.30
CA ASN A 46 -10.32 30.04 23.32
C ASN A 46 -10.53 30.77 24.67
N THR A 47 -10.69 32.10 24.63
CA THR A 47 -10.99 32.90 25.83
C THR A 47 -12.34 32.54 26.43
N ASP A 48 -13.37 32.37 25.61
CA ASP A 48 -14.71 32.01 26.08
C ASP A 48 -14.72 30.61 26.69
N ILE A 49 -14.00 29.64 26.12
CA ILE A 49 -13.82 28.30 26.68
C ILE A 49 -13.09 28.34 28.03
N LEU A 50 -11.99 29.09 28.14
CA LEU A 50 -11.21 29.18 29.38
C LEU A 50 -11.94 29.92 30.49
N THR A 51 -12.76 30.92 30.16
CA THR A 51 -13.54 31.70 31.15
C THR A 51 -14.85 31.03 31.52
N HIS A 52 -15.29 30.01 30.79
CA HIS A 52 -16.52 29.29 31.06
C HIS A 52 -16.44 28.51 32.39
N PRO A 53 -17.48 28.53 33.26
CA PRO A 53 -17.42 27.89 34.58
C PRO A 53 -17.11 26.38 34.57
N THR A 54 -17.71 25.63 33.64
CA THR A 54 -17.50 24.18 33.49
C THR A 54 -16.28 23.84 32.62
N LEU A 55 -16.21 24.36 31.38
CA LEU A 55 -15.12 24.10 30.45
C LEU A 55 -13.77 24.70 30.88
N GLY A 56 -13.78 25.84 31.56
CA GLY A 56 -12.56 26.40 32.15
C GLY A 56 -11.96 25.44 33.17
N ARG A 57 -12.79 24.81 34.03
CA ARG A 57 -12.33 23.77 34.95
C ARG A 57 -11.82 22.52 34.23
N LEU A 58 -12.51 22.09 33.17
CA LEU A 58 -12.09 20.95 32.34
C LEU A 58 -10.64 21.13 31.86
N PHE A 59 -10.28 22.32 31.39
CA PHE A 59 -8.92 22.63 30.90
C PHE A 59 -8.02 23.30 31.95
N SER A 60 -8.39 23.25 33.23
CA SER A 60 -7.69 23.90 34.35
C SER A 60 -7.34 25.38 34.12
N HIS A 61 -8.16 26.08 33.33
CA HIS A 61 -7.96 27.47 32.90
C HIS A 61 -6.58 27.73 32.25
N SER A 62 -5.94 26.69 31.70
CA SER A 62 -4.59 26.76 31.14
C SER A 62 -4.60 26.76 29.62
N THR A 63 -3.87 27.71 29.03
CA THR A 63 -3.61 27.76 27.59
C THR A 63 -2.74 26.60 27.12
N ASP A 64 -1.79 26.16 27.93
CA ASP A 64 -0.86 25.08 27.58
C ASP A 64 -1.60 23.75 27.44
N ILE A 65 -2.56 23.49 28.34
CA ILE A 65 -3.43 22.31 28.28
C ILE A 65 -4.34 22.37 27.06
N LEU A 66 -4.86 23.56 26.70
CA LEU A 66 -5.64 23.71 25.47
C LEU A 66 -4.83 23.37 24.22
N ASP A 67 -3.56 23.77 24.16
CA ASP A 67 -2.67 23.49 23.04
C ASP A 67 -2.30 22.00 22.96
N GLU A 68 -2.10 21.34 24.10
CA GLU A 68 -1.91 19.88 24.20
C GLU A 68 -3.15 19.13 23.68
N VAL A 69 -4.34 19.50 24.16
CA VAL A 69 -5.61 18.90 23.74
C VAL A 69 -5.82 19.15 22.25
N ARG A 70 -5.57 20.36 21.74
CA ARG A 70 -5.71 20.68 20.32
C ARG A 70 -4.83 19.79 19.45
N THR A 71 -3.58 19.59 19.85
CA THR A 71 -2.64 18.70 19.14
C THR A 71 -3.16 17.27 19.09
N THR A 72 -3.65 16.76 20.22
CA THR A 72 -4.24 15.42 20.34
C THR A 72 -5.48 15.25 19.46
N VAL A 73 -6.41 16.21 19.52
CA VAL A 73 -7.67 16.20 18.74
C VAL A 73 -7.39 16.25 17.25
N THR A 74 -6.40 17.03 16.82
CA THR A 74 -6.03 17.16 15.41
C THR A 74 -5.58 15.81 14.86
N LEU A 75 -4.66 15.13 15.55
CA LEU A 75 -4.21 13.79 15.17
C LEU A 75 -5.33 12.75 15.24
N TYR A 76 -6.12 12.77 16.31
CA TYR A 76 -7.27 11.89 16.49
C TYR A 76 -8.26 12.00 15.32
N ARG A 77 -8.59 13.23 14.93
CA ARG A 77 -9.50 13.52 13.82
C ARG A 77 -8.95 13.03 12.48
N THR A 78 -7.65 13.22 12.22
CA THR A 78 -7.04 12.76 10.95
C THR A 78 -7.07 11.25 10.85
N VAL A 79 -6.68 10.54 11.91
CA VAL A 79 -6.70 9.08 11.95
C VAL A 79 -8.13 8.56 11.79
N CYS A 80 -9.10 9.14 12.53
CA CYS A 80 -10.49 8.72 12.40
C CYS A 80 -11.05 8.95 10.99
N ALA A 81 -10.74 10.09 10.36
CA ALA A 81 -11.21 10.40 9.01
C ALA A 81 -10.67 9.39 8.00
N GLU A 82 -9.40 9.05 8.07
CA GLU A 82 -8.78 8.09 7.16
C GLU A 82 -9.29 6.67 7.39
N HIS A 83 -9.40 6.25 8.65
CA HIS A 83 -9.90 4.93 9.00
C HIS A 83 -11.43 4.81 8.85
N SER A 84 -12.11 5.89 8.45
CA SER A 84 -13.58 5.98 8.35
C SER A 84 -14.28 5.65 9.68
N LEU A 85 -13.68 6.04 10.80
CA LEU A 85 -14.20 5.82 12.15
C LEU A 85 -15.21 6.90 12.52
N THR A 86 -16.16 6.53 13.38
CA THR A 86 -17.04 7.50 14.02
C THR A 86 -16.26 8.23 15.10
N VAL A 87 -16.11 9.55 14.95
CA VAL A 87 -15.22 10.37 15.80
C VAL A 87 -15.75 10.57 17.23
N ALA A 88 -17.07 10.46 17.42
CA ALA A 88 -17.70 10.54 18.75
C ALA A 88 -18.87 9.55 18.78
N PRO A 89 -18.60 8.24 18.94
CA PRO A 89 -19.66 7.25 19.10
C PRO A 89 -20.43 7.54 20.40
N LEU A 90 -21.70 7.18 20.47
CA LEU A 90 -22.57 7.50 21.63
C LEU A 90 -22.05 6.95 22.97
N THR A 91 -21.18 5.94 22.92
CA THR A 91 -20.53 5.33 24.08
C THR A 91 -19.25 6.05 24.53
N SER A 92 -18.77 7.04 23.76
CA SER A 92 -17.55 7.78 24.03
C SER A 92 -17.80 8.97 24.96
N PRO A 93 -16.82 9.34 25.82
CA PRO A 93 -16.86 10.59 26.57
C PRO A 93 -16.99 11.84 25.67
N LEU A 94 -16.61 11.73 24.39
CA LEU A 94 -16.70 12.81 23.42
C LEU A 94 -18.15 13.12 22.98
N ALA A 95 -19.07 12.17 23.16
CA ALA A 95 -20.47 12.33 22.77
C ALA A 95 -21.33 13.02 23.82
N PHE A 96 -20.83 13.16 25.06
CA PHE A 96 -21.53 13.84 26.14
C PHE A 96 -21.58 15.35 25.95
N ASN A 97 -22.60 15.97 26.54
CA ASN A 97 -22.70 17.43 26.59
C ASN A 97 -21.71 17.98 27.61
N ALA A 98 -21.26 19.21 27.40
CA ALA A 98 -20.32 19.90 28.28
C ALA A 98 -20.73 19.91 29.76
N HIS A 99 -22.04 19.93 30.04
CA HIS A 99 -22.59 20.01 31.38
C HIS A 99 -22.86 18.65 32.06
N THR A 100 -22.73 17.52 31.34
CA THR A 100 -23.24 16.20 31.81
C THR A 100 -22.34 15.40 32.76
N GLY A 101 -21.27 15.98 33.33
CA GLY A 101 -20.50 15.33 34.39
C GLY A 101 -19.12 15.95 34.63
N PRO A 102 -18.40 15.55 35.70
CA PRO A 102 -17.05 16.01 35.97
C PRO A 102 -16.05 15.26 35.09
N LEU A 103 -16.03 15.58 33.79
CA LEU A 103 -14.96 15.13 32.90
C LEU A 103 -13.70 15.95 33.21
N ASP A 104 -12.56 15.28 33.27
CA ASP A 104 -11.23 15.92 33.28
C ASP A 104 -10.65 15.90 31.86
N TYR A 105 -9.83 16.89 31.48
CA TYR A 105 -9.16 16.89 30.18
C TYR A 105 -8.32 15.63 30.00
N LYS A 106 -7.75 15.09 31.09
CA LYS A 106 -6.99 13.85 31.07
C LYS A 106 -7.82 12.65 30.63
N GLU A 107 -9.09 12.57 31.03
CA GLU A 107 -9.95 11.46 30.59
C GLU A 107 -10.24 11.55 29.08
N ILE A 108 -10.46 12.77 28.59
CA ILE A 108 -10.68 13.05 27.17
C ILE A 108 -9.42 12.72 26.36
N THR A 109 -8.25 13.20 26.78
CA THR A 109 -6.98 12.94 26.09
C THR A 109 -6.59 11.46 26.18
N ASN A 110 -6.76 10.81 27.33
CA ASN A 110 -6.51 9.37 27.49
C ASN A 110 -7.41 8.54 26.56
N TYR A 111 -8.69 8.87 26.44
CA TYR A 111 -9.59 8.19 25.50
C TYR A 111 -9.08 8.29 24.05
N MET A 112 -8.76 9.51 23.59
CA MET A 112 -8.23 9.72 22.23
C MET A 112 -6.88 9.02 22.05
N HIS A 113 -6.02 9.05 23.06
CA HIS A 113 -4.71 8.43 23.06
C HIS A 113 -4.81 6.91 22.94
N HIS A 114 -5.65 6.25 23.74
CA HIS A 114 -5.87 4.80 23.63
C HIS A 114 -6.36 4.41 22.24
N LEU A 115 -7.34 5.14 21.70
CA LEU A 115 -7.81 4.88 20.35
C LEU A 115 -6.67 5.07 19.32
N LEU A 116 -5.86 6.12 19.45
CA LEU A 116 -4.71 6.32 18.57
C LEU A 116 -3.70 5.17 18.67
N VAL A 117 -3.36 4.71 19.87
CA VAL A 117 -2.48 3.54 20.06
C VAL A 117 -3.02 2.32 19.35
N ASP A 118 -4.30 2.02 19.53
CA ASP A 118 -4.96 0.86 18.91
C ASP A 118 -5.02 0.99 17.38
N GLN A 119 -5.34 2.17 16.86
CA GLN A 119 -5.45 2.40 15.42
C GLN A 119 -4.10 2.45 14.71
N LEU A 120 -3.05 2.90 15.40
CA LEU A 120 -1.69 2.96 14.86
C LEU A 120 -0.89 1.68 15.13
N TYR A 121 -1.50 0.69 15.79
CA TYR A 121 -0.91 -0.62 15.97
C TYR A 121 -0.72 -1.32 14.62
N LEU A 122 0.51 -1.79 14.39
CA LEU A 122 0.86 -2.58 13.23
C LEU A 122 1.17 -4.01 13.69
N PRO A 123 0.43 -5.02 13.22
CA PRO A 123 0.84 -6.41 13.34
C PRO A 123 2.27 -6.60 12.80
N PRO A 124 3.07 -7.55 13.34
CA PRO A 124 4.48 -7.74 12.97
C PRO A 124 4.72 -7.77 11.46
N TRP A 125 3.93 -8.55 10.73
CA TRP A 125 4.06 -8.68 9.28
C TRP A 125 3.82 -7.37 8.51
N LYS A 126 2.93 -6.46 8.98
CA LYS A 126 2.72 -5.14 8.34
C LYS A 126 3.92 -4.24 8.59
N ARG A 127 4.49 -4.32 9.80
CA ARG A 127 5.72 -3.61 10.14
C ARG A 127 6.85 -4.06 9.24
N ASP A 128 7.05 -5.36 9.06
CA ASP A 128 8.14 -5.91 8.24
C ASP A 128 8.05 -5.38 6.80
N VAL A 129 6.86 -5.44 6.20
CA VAL A 129 6.62 -4.90 4.85
C VAL A 129 6.93 -3.40 4.77
N LEU A 130 6.39 -2.60 5.68
CA LEU A 130 6.58 -1.14 5.64
C LEU A 130 8.01 -0.71 5.97
N ALA A 131 8.72 -1.48 6.82
CA ALA A 131 10.11 -1.20 7.20
C ALA A 131 11.07 -1.26 6.02
N HIS A 132 10.74 -2.01 4.95
CA HIS A 132 11.51 -2.00 3.70
C HIS A 132 11.51 -0.63 2.98
N TYR A 133 10.54 0.24 3.29
CA TYR A 133 10.31 1.49 2.54
C TYR A 133 10.65 2.75 3.34
N ALA A 134 10.49 2.72 4.66
CA ALA A 134 10.99 3.75 5.54
C ALA A 134 11.27 3.18 6.94
N PRO A 135 12.23 3.77 7.69
CA PRO A 135 12.42 3.45 9.09
C PRO A 135 11.13 3.68 9.87
N LEU A 136 10.67 2.66 10.58
CA LEU A 136 9.51 2.75 11.47
C LEU A 136 9.96 2.86 12.92
N PRO A 137 9.31 3.73 13.73
CA PRO A 137 9.61 3.80 15.14
C PRO A 137 9.20 2.50 15.87
N PHE A 138 9.96 2.15 16.90
CA PHE A 138 9.74 0.95 17.71
C PHE A 138 8.47 1.08 18.57
N ASP A 139 7.74 -0.02 18.77
CA ASP A 139 6.44 0.00 19.46
C ASP A 139 6.50 0.47 20.91
N GLY A 140 7.58 0.15 21.63
CA GLY A 140 7.71 0.40 23.06
C GLY A 140 7.79 1.88 23.43
N ASP A 141 8.55 2.68 22.68
CA ASP A 141 8.76 4.10 22.99
C ASP A 141 7.75 5.01 22.26
N ALA A 142 7.21 4.56 21.12
CA ALA A 142 6.43 5.38 20.19
C ALA A 142 4.94 5.54 20.56
N THR A 143 4.51 4.98 21.68
CA THR A 143 3.10 4.99 22.12
C THR A 143 2.87 5.78 23.40
N SER A 144 3.93 6.29 24.05
CA SER A 144 3.83 6.93 25.37
C SER A 144 3.29 8.37 25.33
N THR A 145 3.42 9.07 24.21
CA THR A 145 3.04 10.49 24.08
C THR A 145 2.38 10.81 22.74
N VAL A 146 1.59 11.88 22.70
CA VAL A 146 0.91 12.35 21.48
C VAL A 146 1.90 12.75 20.37
N PRO A 147 3.01 13.47 20.66
CA PRO A 147 4.03 13.72 19.64
C PRO A 147 4.64 12.43 19.07
N ALA A 148 4.89 11.41 19.92
CA ALA A 148 5.41 10.13 19.45
C ALA A 148 4.41 9.41 18.52
N LEU A 149 3.12 9.42 18.86
CA LEU A 149 2.04 8.91 17.99
C LEU A 149 1.94 9.69 16.68
N ALA A 150 2.13 11.01 16.69
CA ALA A 150 2.14 11.83 15.47
C ALA A 150 3.33 11.48 14.56
N SER A 151 4.53 11.31 15.14
CA SER A 151 5.72 10.86 14.41
C SER A 151 5.53 9.45 13.83
N ARG A 152 4.91 8.55 14.59
CA ARG A 152 4.56 7.19 14.13
C ARG A 152 3.59 7.24 12.96
N TRP A 153 2.52 8.01 13.07
CA TRP A 153 1.56 8.22 11.98
C TRP A 153 2.25 8.71 10.70
N ALA A 154 3.08 9.75 10.81
CA ALA A 154 3.82 10.29 9.68
C ALA A 154 4.79 9.26 9.06
N ALA A 155 5.50 8.48 9.88
CA ALA A 155 6.42 7.44 9.40
C ALA A 155 5.67 6.31 8.65
N ILE A 156 4.53 5.87 9.18
CA ILE A 156 3.68 4.87 8.53
C ILE A 156 3.20 5.37 7.17
N HIS A 157 2.72 6.62 7.10
CA HIS A 157 2.32 7.24 5.84
C HIS A 157 3.44 7.33 4.83
N ALA A 158 4.61 7.82 5.24
CA ALA A 158 5.76 7.93 4.34
C ALA A 158 6.21 6.56 3.79
N ALA A 159 6.17 5.51 4.61
CA ALA A 159 6.43 4.15 4.18
C ALA A 159 5.36 3.65 3.19
N GLN A 160 4.08 3.89 3.52
CA GLN A 160 2.93 3.50 2.71
C GLN A 160 2.96 4.16 1.33
N ASP A 161 3.22 5.47 1.27
CA ASP A 161 3.27 6.24 0.03
C ASP A 161 4.35 5.70 -0.91
N LYS A 162 5.53 5.38 -0.36
CA LYS A 162 6.62 4.75 -1.12
C LYS A 162 6.25 3.36 -1.63
N LEU A 163 5.68 2.51 -0.77
CA LEU A 163 5.19 1.18 -1.16
C LEU A 163 4.16 1.28 -2.29
N ASN A 164 3.15 2.14 -2.12
CA ASN A 164 2.10 2.38 -3.09
C ASN A 164 2.65 2.91 -4.42
N ALA A 165 3.60 3.84 -4.36
CA ALA A 165 4.25 4.39 -5.55
C ALA A 165 5.02 3.31 -6.32
N ARG A 166 5.77 2.44 -5.62
CA ARG A 166 6.47 1.32 -6.26
C ARG A 166 5.49 0.32 -6.87
N LYS A 167 4.46 -0.09 -6.15
CA LYS A 167 3.39 -0.97 -6.67
C LYS A 167 2.74 -0.39 -7.93
N ALA A 168 2.38 0.89 -7.90
CA ALA A 168 1.79 1.58 -9.04
C ALA A 168 2.76 1.64 -10.24
N ALA A 169 4.04 1.91 -10.00
CA ALA A 169 5.08 1.92 -11.04
C ALA A 169 5.24 0.55 -11.70
N GLN A 170 5.29 -0.53 -10.92
CA GLN A 170 5.38 -1.90 -11.45
C GLN A 170 4.17 -2.26 -12.32
N ILE A 171 2.95 -1.95 -11.87
CA ILE A 171 1.73 -2.21 -12.66
C ILE A 171 1.74 -1.39 -13.96
N ARG A 172 2.20 -0.13 -13.92
CA ARG A 172 2.31 0.71 -15.12
C ARG A 172 3.33 0.16 -16.13
N ARG A 173 4.49 -0.31 -15.67
CA ARG A 173 5.49 -0.98 -16.51
C ARG A 173 4.90 -2.23 -17.18
N VAL A 174 4.25 -3.08 -16.38
CA VAL A 174 3.57 -4.28 -16.87
C VAL A 174 2.48 -3.94 -17.91
N ALA A 175 1.69 -2.89 -17.67
CA ALA A 175 0.65 -2.45 -18.61
C ALA A 175 1.25 -1.95 -19.93
N ALA A 176 2.34 -1.18 -19.87
CA ALA A 176 3.04 -0.70 -21.06
C ALA A 176 3.66 -1.86 -21.86
N LEU A 177 4.25 -2.84 -21.18
CA LEU A 177 4.84 -4.02 -21.83
C LEU A 177 3.77 -4.87 -22.54
N LEU A 178 2.61 -5.07 -21.92
CA LEU A 178 1.48 -5.76 -22.53
C LEU A 178 0.89 -5.00 -23.72
N GLU A 179 0.83 -3.68 -23.66
CA GLU A 179 0.35 -2.82 -24.75
C GLU A 179 1.30 -2.87 -25.97
N ALA A 180 2.61 -2.87 -25.73
CA ALA A 180 3.63 -2.92 -26.77
C ALA A 180 3.78 -4.33 -27.41
N HIS A 181 3.49 -5.40 -26.66
CA HIS A 181 3.71 -6.78 -27.11
C HIS A 181 2.52 -7.73 -26.83
N PRO A 182 1.33 -7.41 -27.38
CA PRO A 182 0.08 -8.15 -27.14
C PRO A 182 0.06 -9.58 -27.73
N ASP A 183 0.96 -9.86 -28.66
CA ASP A 183 1.15 -11.15 -29.32
C ASP A 183 2.10 -12.09 -28.56
N VAL A 184 2.88 -11.52 -27.62
CA VAL A 184 3.88 -12.23 -26.80
C VAL A 184 3.39 -12.48 -25.38
N LEU A 185 2.66 -11.50 -24.83
CA LEU A 185 2.20 -11.49 -23.45
C LEU A 185 0.69 -11.64 -23.34
N LYS A 186 0.25 -12.27 -22.25
CA LYS A 186 -1.14 -12.37 -21.81
C LYS A 186 -1.27 -11.96 -20.35
N ARG A 187 -2.52 -11.78 -19.91
CA ARG A 187 -2.80 -11.69 -18.47
C ARG A 187 -2.56 -13.05 -17.83
N THR A 188 -1.92 -13.06 -16.66
CA THR A 188 -1.61 -14.30 -15.93
C THR A 188 -2.85 -15.15 -15.64
N PRO A 189 -4.00 -14.59 -15.21
CA PRO A 189 -5.20 -15.39 -14.97
C PRO A 189 -5.94 -15.83 -16.24
N ASP A 190 -5.51 -15.41 -17.44
CA ASP A 190 -6.17 -15.80 -18.68
C ASP A 190 -5.65 -17.18 -19.13
N PRO A 191 -6.50 -18.23 -19.11
CA PRO A 191 -6.06 -19.56 -19.53
C PRO A 191 -5.82 -19.63 -21.05
N ARG A 192 -6.31 -18.66 -21.82
CA ARG A 192 -6.18 -18.68 -23.29
C ARG A 192 -4.72 -18.49 -23.70
N GLN A 193 -4.26 -19.33 -24.62
CA GLN A 193 -2.91 -19.26 -25.21
C GLN A 193 -2.90 -18.51 -26.56
N THR A 194 -3.90 -17.66 -26.79
CA THR A 194 -4.08 -16.89 -28.02
C THR A 194 -4.16 -15.39 -27.71
N PRO A 195 -3.62 -14.51 -28.57
CA PRO A 195 -3.73 -13.07 -28.39
C PRO A 195 -5.18 -12.62 -28.19
N SER A 196 -5.41 -11.82 -27.15
CA SER A 196 -6.74 -11.28 -26.86
C SER A 196 -7.12 -10.21 -27.88
N LYS A 197 -8.37 -10.22 -28.34
CA LYS A 197 -8.89 -9.13 -29.19
C LYS A 197 -9.03 -7.81 -28.44
N ASN A 198 -9.08 -7.85 -27.09
CA ASN A 198 -9.38 -6.70 -26.23
C ASN A 198 -8.22 -6.37 -25.27
N VAL A 199 -6.98 -6.31 -25.76
CA VAL A 199 -5.82 -5.93 -24.93
C VAL A 199 -5.98 -4.52 -24.36
N SER A 200 -6.54 -3.59 -25.13
CA SER A 200 -6.80 -2.20 -24.69
C SER A 200 -7.63 -2.12 -23.40
N HIS A 201 -8.63 -2.99 -23.25
CA HIS A 201 -9.43 -3.08 -22.03
C HIS A 201 -8.58 -3.54 -20.83
N SER A 202 -7.73 -4.56 -21.04
CA SER A 202 -6.84 -5.08 -20.00
C SER A 202 -5.81 -4.03 -19.56
N VAL A 203 -5.19 -3.32 -20.50
CA VAL A 203 -4.23 -2.25 -20.23
C VAL A 203 -4.90 -1.11 -19.48
N ARG A 204 -6.10 -0.67 -19.91
CA ARG A 204 -6.87 0.37 -19.21
C ARG A 204 -7.19 -0.05 -17.77
N TRP A 205 -7.61 -1.29 -17.57
CA TRP A 205 -7.88 -1.82 -16.24
C TRP A 205 -6.62 -1.83 -15.36
N LEU A 206 -5.46 -2.27 -15.89
CA LEU A 206 -4.19 -2.24 -15.16
C LEU A 206 -3.80 -0.81 -14.75
N ARG A 207 -3.90 0.16 -15.66
CA ARG A 207 -3.65 1.58 -15.36
C ARG A 207 -4.57 2.10 -14.26
N HIS A 208 -5.86 1.80 -14.35
CA HIS A 208 -6.83 2.16 -13.31
C HIS A 208 -6.50 1.51 -11.95
N VAL A 209 -6.02 0.26 -11.94
CA VAL A 209 -5.56 -0.39 -10.71
C VAL A 209 -4.34 0.33 -10.14
N ALA A 210 -3.37 0.71 -10.96
CA ALA A 210 -2.19 1.47 -10.53
C ALA A 210 -2.57 2.83 -9.91
N ASP A 211 -3.54 3.55 -10.48
CA ASP A 211 -3.99 4.83 -9.94
C ASP A 211 -4.72 4.67 -8.59
N ARG A 212 -5.47 3.58 -8.43
CA ARG A 212 -6.07 3.23 -7.14
C ARG A 212 -5.03 2.83 -6.10
N MET A 213 -3.93 2.16 -6.49
CA MET A 213 -2.86 1.74 -5.56
C MET A 213 -2.26 2.93 -4.80
N LEU A 214 -2.13 4.09 -5.46
CA LEU A 214 -1.56 5.31 -4.85
C LEU A 214 -2.28 5.74 -3.56
N HIS A 215 -3.55 5.39 -3.41
CA HIS A 215 -4.41 5.86 -2.32
C HIS A 215 -4.80 4.73 -1.34
N GLN A 216 -4.11 3.58 -1.38
CA GLN A 216 -4.41 2.46 -0.49
C GLN A 216 -3.71 2.60 0.86
N SER A 217 -4.39 2.28 1.94
CA SER A 217 -3.83 2.27 3.29
C SER A 217 -3.77 0.85 3.83
N LEU A 218 -2.60 0.40 4.27
CA LEU A 218 -2.43 -0.89 4.96
C LEU A 218 -3.04 -0.89 6.36
N LEU A 219 -3.33 0.27 6.94
CA LEU A 219 -3.89 0.38 8.28
C LEU A 219 -5.35 -0.10 8.38
N ARG A 220 -6.05 -0.24 7.24
CA ARG A 220 -7.46 -0.61 7.24
C ARG A 220 -7.69 -2.10 7.52
N GLY A 221 -8.67 -2.38 8.39
CA GLY A 221 -9.02 -3.70 8.94
C GLY A 221 -9.75 -4.68 8.02
N ASP A 222 -9.78 -4.47 6.71
CA ASP A 222 -10.12 -5.54 5.78
C ASP A 222 -8.85 -6.04 5.12
N MET A 223 -8.43 -7.25 5.51
CA MET A 223 -7.21 -7.89 5.02
C MET A 223 -7.09 -7.81 3.48
N LYS A 224 -8.18 -7.75 2.72
CA LYS A 224 -8.13 -7.71 1.25
C LYS A 224 -7.74 -6.36 0.64
N ARG A 225 -7.78 -5.23 1.37
CA ARG A 225 -7.32 -3.92 0.85
C ARG A 225 -5.79 -3.86 0.87
N GLY A 226 -5.16 -3.52 -0.26
CA GLY A 226 -3.70 -3.56 -0.42
C GLY A 226 -3.17 -4.80 -1.14
N MET A 227 -3.92 -5.91 -1.13
CA MET A 227 -3.49 -7.20 -1.69
C MET A 227 -3.53 -7.25 -3.22
N SER A 228 -4.61 -6.77 -3.86
CA SER A 228 -4.79 -6.64 -5.33
C SER A 228 -4.01 -7.65 -6.19
N LEU A 229 -3.21 -7.19 -7.16
CA LEU A 229 -2.41 -7.97 -8.10
C LEU A 229 -1.14 -8.58 -7.49
N PHE A 230 -0.80 -8.21 -6.25
CA PHE A 230 0.38 -8.68 -5.53
C PHE A 230 0.05 -9.91 -4.67
N ALA A 231 -1.22 -10.07 -4.32
CA ALA A 231 -1.76 -11.20 -3.55
C ALA A 231 -1.41 -12.57 -4.12
N TYR A 232 -1.36 -12.64 -5.44
CA TYR A 232 -1.17 -13.88 -6.15
C TYR A 232 0.29 -14.34 -6.14
N GLY A 233 1.24 -13.46 -5.79
CA GLY A 233 2.66 -13.80 -5.88
C GLY A 233 3.09 -14.10 -7.31
N TYR A 234 2.42 -13.52 -8.32
CA TYR A 234 2.80 -13.52 -9.73
C TYR A 234 2.63 -12.12 -10.32
N LEU A 235 3.44 -11.79 -11.33
CA LEU A 235 3.19 -10.61 -12.13
C LEU A 235 1.80 -10.69 -12.79
N PRO A 236 1.11 -9.54 -13.02
CA PRO A 236 -0.21 -9.51 -13.64
C PRO A 236 -0.27 -10.04 -15.07
N VAL A 237 0.90 -10.14 -15.72
CA VAL A 237 1.07 -10.60 -17.09
C VAL A 237 2.20 -11.62 -17.17
N MET A 238 2.15 -12.46 -18.19
CA MET A 238 3.15 -13.49 -18.47
C MET A 238 3.23 -13.79 -19.96
N PRO A 239 4.31 -14.42 -20.44
CA PRO A 239 4.40 -14.89 -21.82
C PRO A 239 3.37 -15.99 -22.14
N PHE A 240 3.01 -16.12 -23.41
CA PHE A 240 2.33 -17.31 -23.91
C PHE A 240 3.26 -18.54 -23.89
N ASP A 241 2.69 -19.74 -23.76
CA ASP A 241 3.47 -20.98 -23.77
C ASP A 241 4.23 -21.15 -25.10
N ARG A 242 3.63 -20.71 -26.22
CA ARG A 242 4.26 -20.73 -27.54
C ARG A 242 5.51 -19.84 -27.61
N THR A 243 5.46 -18.66 -26.98
CA THR A 243 6.58 -17.71 -27.01
C THR A 243 7.68 -18.16 -26.07
N LEU A 244 7.32 -18.79 -24.95
CA LEU A 244 8.26 -19.51 -24.09
C LEU A 244 8.99 -20.60 -24.89
N GLY A 245 8.27 -21.41 -25.66
CA GLY A 245 8.87 -22.43 -26.51
C GLY A 245 9.84 -21.87 -27.56
N VAL A 246 9.55 -20.71 -28.16
CA VAL A 246 10.47 -20.05 -29.12
C VAL A 246 11.75 -19.60 -28.43
N VAL A 247 11.63 -18.93 -27.28
CA VAL A 247 12.75 -18.47 -26.46
C VAL A 247 13.64 -19.64 -26.05
N LEU A 248 13.06 -20.72 -25.50
CA LEU A 248 13.85 -21.87 -25.04
C LEU A 248 14.57 -22.59 -26.18
N ARG A 249 13.93 -22.72 -27.36
CA ARG A 249 14.61 -23.27 -28.56
C ARG A 249 15.70 -22.33 -29.09
N GLY A 250 15.48 -21.02 -29.02
CA GLY A 250 16.47 -20.02 -29.40
C GLY A 250 17.71 -20.09 -28.51
N LEU A 251 17.51 -20.20 -27.20
CA LEU A 251 18.57 -20.44 -26.21
C LEU A 251 19.34 -21.74 -26.52
N ALA A 252 18.64 -22.86 -26.75
CA ALA A 252 19.31 -24.12 -27.09
C ALA A 252 20.18 -24.03 -28.35
N ARG A 253 19.76 -23.24 -29.36
CA ARG A 253 20.55 -23.03 -30.59
C ARG A 253 21.84 -22.24 -30.37
N VAL A 254 21.93 -21.46 -29.30
CA VAL A 254 23.11 -20.65 -28.95
C VAL A 254 23.97 -21.34 -27.90
N GLY A 255 23.80 -22.67 -27.72
CA GLY A 255 24.57 -23.47 -26.78
C GLY A 255 24.05 -23.43 -25.34
N VAL A 256 22.95 -22.70 -25.11
CA VAL A 256 22.36 -22.54 -23.79
C VAL A 256 21.24 -23.57 -23.60
N GLU A 257 21.57 -24.67 -22.92
CA GLU A 257 20.55 -25.62 -22.48
C GLU A 257 19.83 -25.08 -21.24
N ALA A 258 18.51 -24.84 -21.37
CA ALA A 258 17.66 -24.57 -20.24
C ALA A 258 17.41 -25.89 -19.47
N GLY A 259 18.33 -26.25 -18.57
CA GLY A 259 18.30 -27.45 -17.74
C GLY A 259 18.71 -27.16 -16.29
N VAL A 260 18.30 -28.04 -15.37
CA VAL A 260 18.30 -27.91 -13.90
C VAL A 260 19.72 -28.00 -13.27
N ASP A 261 20.79 -27.79 -14.03
CA ASP A 261 22.16 -27.96 -13.52
C ASP A 261 22.72 -26.65 -12.94
N ARG A 262 23.06 -26.70 -11.65
CA ARG A 262 22.87 -25.64 -10.64
C ARG A 262 23.92 -24.51 -10.58
N VAL A 263 24.70 -24.25 -11.61
CA VAL A 263 25.73 -23.17 -11.55
C VAL A 263 25.74 -22.34 -12.84
N VAL A 264 25.26 -21.10 -12.76
CA VAL A 264 25.44 -20.10 -13.81
C VAL A 264 26.91 -19.65 -13.77
N ASP A 265 27.73 -20.27 -14.62
CA ASP A 265 29.10 -19.80 -14.88
C ASP A 265 29.03 -18.64 -15.91
N ALA A 266 29.21 -17.42 -15.42
CA ALA A 266 29.17 -16.20 -16.23
C ALA A 266 30.23 -16.20 -17.34
N GLU A 267 31.39 -16.83 -17.14
CA GLU A 267 32.45 -16.93 -18.14
C GLU A 267 32.14 -17.97 -19.21
N ARG A 268 31.48 -19.06 -18.84
CA ARG A 268 30.94 -20.04 -19.80
C ARG A 268 29.90 -19.40 -20.71
N TRP A 269 28.97 -18.64 -20.14
CA TRP A 269 27.89 -18.01 -20.89
C TRP A 269 28.37 -16.88 -21.77
N ALA A 270 29.29 -16.04 -21.30
CA ALA A 270 29.92 -15.02 -22.12
C ALA A 270 30.60 -15.61 -23.37
N ARG A 271 31.21 -16.81 -23.24
CA ARG A 271 31.76 -17.56 -24.38
C ARG A 271 30.68 -18.13 -25.30
N GLU A 272 29.65 -18.76 -24.75
CA GLU A 272 28.54 -19.36 -25.52
C GLU A 272 27.72 -18.30 -26.28
N THR A 273 27.56 -17.09 -25.72
CA THR A 273 26.81 -15.99 -26.34
C THR A 273 27.66 -15.00 -27.12
N GLN A 274 28.98 -15.22 -27.24
CA GLN A 274 29.91 -14.25 -27.84
C GLN A 274 29.53 -13.87 -29.29
N GLY A 275 28.90 -14.79 -30.02
CA GLY A 275 28.43 -14.57 -31.40
C GLY A 275 27.13 -13.77 -31.53
N LEU A 276 26.47 -13.39 -30.44
CA LEU A 276 25.19 -12.66 -30.44
C LEU A 276 25.36 -11.14 -30.24
N GLY A 277 26.58 -10.68 -29.92
CA GLY A 277 26.86 -9.30 -29.53
C GLY A 277 26.58 -9.04 -28.04
N GLU A 278 27.19 -7.98 -27.50
CA GLU A 278 27.13 -7.67 -26.05
C GLU A 278 25.70 -7.42 -25.55
N GLU A 279 24.86 -6.77 -26.37
CA GLU A 279 23.48 -6.44 -26.01
C GLU A 279 22.61 -7.69 -25.84
N VAL A 280 22.66 -8.61 -26.81
CA VAL A 280 21.86 -9.86 -26.77
C VAL A 280 22.45 -10.85 -25.76
N GLY A 281 23.77 -10.93 -25.62
CA GLY A 281 24.41 -11.74 -24.58
C GLY A 281 24.00 -11.31 -23.17
N GLY A 282 23.88 -10.00 -22.91
CA GLY A 282 23.34 -9.46 -21.68
C GLY A 282 21.89 -9.89 -21.42
N LEU A 283 21.03 -9.86 -22.44
CA LEU A 283 19.64 -10.30 -22.34
C LEU A 283 19.54 -11.81 -22.06
N VAL A 284 20.35 -12.64 -22.72
CA VAL A 284 20.38 -14.09 -22.51
C VAL A 284 20.67 -14.44 -21.04
N ARG A 285 21.65 -13.75 -20.44
CA ARG A 285 21.97 -13.89 -19.02
C ARG A 285 20.78 -13.55 -18.12
N VAL A 286 20.16 -12.38 -18.33
CA VAL A 286 19.00 -11.93 -17.55
C VAL A 286 17.84 -12.91 -17.67
N VAL A 287 17.56 -13.38 -18.89
CA VAL A 287 16.46 -14.33 -19.12
C VAL A 287 16.72 -15.63 -18.40
N VAL A 288 17.95 -16.15 -18.38
CA VAL A 288 18.20 -17.46 -17.80
C VAL A 288 18.33 -17.39 -16.29
N GLU A 289 19.03 -16.40 -15.74
CA GLU A 289 19.02 -16.15 -14.29
C GLU A 289 17.58 -15.96 -13.79
N GLY A 290 16.75 -15.22 -14.53
CA GLY A 290 15.34 -15.06 -14.21
C GLY A 290 14.49 -16.32 -14.44
N LEU A 291 14.77 -17.14 -15.46
CA LEU A 291 14.11 -18.43 -15.64
C LEU A 291 14.37 -19.33 -14.44
N TRP A 292 15.60 -19.37 -13.92
CA TRP A 292 15.93 -20.18 -12.74
C TRP A 292 15.19 -19.70 -11.49
N PHE A 293 15.10 -18.39 -11.33
CA PHE A 293 14.29 -17.77 -10.28
C PHE A 293 12.80 -18.11 -10.40
N VAL A 294 12.28 -18.21 -11.62
CA VAL A 294 10.86 -18.50 -11.93
C VAL A 294 10.56 -20.02 -11.95
N TYR A 295 11.55 -20.87 -12.24
CA TYR A 295 11.45 -22.35 -12.29
C TYR A 295 11.59 -23.01 -10.93
N ASP A 296 12.67 -22.76 -10.20
CA ASP A 296 13.00 -23.49 -8.95
C ASP A 296 12.48 -22.74 -7.71
N GLY A 297 11.85 -21.57 -7.87
CA GLY A 297 11.55 -20.66 -6.76
C GLY A 297 12.80 -20.04 -6.11
N GLY A 298 13.99 -20.31 -6.67
CA GLY A 298 15.27 -20.12 -6.00
C GLY A 298 15.49 -21.16 -4.90
N LYS A 299 16.76 -21.42 -4.53
CA LYS A 299 17.11 -22.25 -3.38
C LYS A 299 16.64 -21.69 -2.02
N SER A 300 16.03 -20.50 -1.99
CA SER A 300 15.31 -20.08 -0.80
C SER A 300 13.95 -20.76 -0.85
N GLU A 301 13.54 -21.38 0.24
CA GLU A 301 12.24 -22.04 0.39
C GLU A 301 11.04 -21.09 0.16
N GLU A 302 11.30 -19.84 -0.26
CA GLU A 302 10.51 -18.62 -0.14
C GLU A 302 9.59 -18.30 -1.33
N ARG A 303 9.67 -19.00 -2.47
CA ARG A 303 8.82 -18.73 -3.64
C ARG A 303 8.26 -19.97 -4.34
N VAL A 304 7.07 -19.79 -4.91
CA VAL A 304 6.33 -20.81 -5.64
C VAL A 304 6.94 -20.99 -7.04
N PRO A 305 7.24 -22.23 -7.48
CA PRO A 305 7.63 -22.49 -8.87
C PRO A 305 6.50 -22.05 -9.82
N ARG A 306 6.85 -21.31 -10.87
CA ARG A 306 5.88 -20.68 -11.77
C ARG A 306 5.82 -21.31 -13.17
N ILE A 307 6.77 -22.18 -13.51
CA ILE A 307 6.81 -22.90 -14.79
C ILE A 307 6.96 -24.40 -14.49
N GLY A 308 6.07 -25.21 -15.05
CA GLY A 308 6.13 -26.67 -15.00
C GLY A 308 6.66 -27.26 -16.30
N VAL A 309 7.17 -28.49 -16.22
CA VAL A 309 7.59 -29.31 -17.36
C VAL A 309 6.68 -30.54 -17.44
N GLY A 310 6.08 -30.80 -18.61
CA GLY A 310 5.23 -31.96 -18.83
C GLY A 310 5.41 -32.57 -20.22
N GLN A 311 4.64 -33.62 -20.52
CA GLN A 311 4.71 -34.34 -21.81
C GLN A 311 4.39 -33.46 -23.04
N GLY A 312 3.74 -32.29 -22.84
CA GLY A 312 3.45 -31.30 -23.88
C GLY A 312 4.43 -30.13 -23.98
N GLY A 313 5.52 -30.14 -23.20
CA GLY A 313 6.49 -29.05 -23.12
C GLY A 313 6.38 -28.22 -21.83
N PHE A 314 6.85 -26.98 -21.90
CA PHE A 314 6.88 -26.05 -20.76
C PHE A 314 5.56 -25.26 -20.68
N TRP A 315 5.02 -25.11 -19.47
CA TRP A 315 3.76 -24.40 -19.23
C TRP A 315 3.83 -23.58 -17.94
N TYR A 316 3.08 -22.48 -17.85
CA TYR A 316 3.05 -21.65 -16.66
C TYR A 316 2.00 -22.11 -15.64
N PHE A 317 2.38 -22.20 -14.36
CA PHE A 317 1.44 -22.44 -13.26
C PHE A 317 0.54 -21.21 -13.05
N ILE A 318 -0.78 -21.41 -13.18
CA ILE A 318 -1.79 -20.38 -12.95
C ILE A 318 -2.68 -20.87 -11.79
N PRO A 319 -2.63 -20.22 -10.61
CA PRO A 319 -3.61 -20.50 -9.56
C PRO A 319 -5.01 -20.20 -10.09
N HIS A 320 -5.94 -21.12 -9.90
CA HIS A 320 -7.30 -21.02 -10.43
C HIS A 320 -8.14 -20.03 -9.59
N ASP A 321 -7.80 -19.83 -8.32
CA ASP A 321 -8.47 -18.87 -7.45
C ASP A 321 -7.56 -18.28 -6.34
N PRO A 322 -8.02 -17.23 -5.61
CA PRO A 322 -7.24 -16.62 -4.53
C PRO A 322 -6.95 -17.52 -3.32
N THR A 323 -7.75 -18.57 -3.11
CA THR A 323 -7.55 -19.59 -2.07
C THR A 323 -6.40 -20.50 -2.47
N GLU A 324 -6.42 -21.01 -3.70
CA GLU A 324 -5.31 -21.78 -4.26
C GLU A 324 -4.02 -20.94 -4.34
N ALA A 325 -4.12 -19.65 -4.70
CA ALA A 325 -2.98 -18.74 -4.65
C ALA A 325 -2.46 -18.53 -3.22
N LYS A 326 -3.33 -18.53 -2.22
CA LYS A 326 -2.97 -18.40 -0.80
C LYS A 326 -2.34 -19.70 -0.26
N GLU A 327 -2.83 -20.86 -0.67
CA GLU A 327 -2.29 -22.17 -0.31
C GLU A 327 -0.92 -22.41 -0.95
N ASN A 328 -0.73 -21.92 -2.18
CA ASN A 328 0.54 -21.98 -2.88
C ASN A 328 1.53 -20.90 -2.42
N ALA A 329 1.07 -19.73 -1.95
CA ALA A 329 1.92 -18.70 -1.36
C ALA A 329 2.46 -19.18 0.01
N LEU A 330 3.56 -19.93 -0.02
CA LEU A 330 4.19 -20.59 1.13
C LEU A 330 4.55 -19.68 2.32
N HIS A 331 4.54 -18.33 2.19
CA HIS A 331 5.22 -17.43 3.14
C HIS A 331 4.37 -16.32 3.77
N GLY A 332 3.10 -16.61 4.00
CA GLY A 332 2.27 -15.79 4.88
C GLY A 332 1.90 -14.41 4.30
N LEU A 333 1.26 -13.60 5.14
CA LEU A 333 0.58 -12.38 4.68
C LEU A 333 1.55 -11.32 4.16
N ALA A 334 2.77 -11.17 4.70
CA ALA A 334 3.69 -10.07 4.33
C ALA A 334 3.95 -9.97 2.82
N GLN A 335 4.32 -11.08 2.17
CA GLN A 335 4.66 -11.08 0.74
C GLN A 335 3.49 -10.67 -0.16
N GLN A 336 2.25 -10.97 0.23
CA GLN A 336 1.06 -10.62 -0.54
C GLN A 336 0.78 -9.09 -0.57
N TYR A 337 1.44 -8.32 0.30
CA TYR A 337 1.32 -6.87 0.39
C TYR A 337 2.61 -6.14 0.03
N ASP A 338 3.70 -6.84 -0.27
CA ASP A 338 4.91 -6.21 -0.80
C ASP A 338 4.83 -6.05 -2.33
N VAL A 339 5.84 -5.41 -2.91
CA VAL A 339 6.03 -5.34 -4.37
C VAL A 339 6.55 -6.67 -4.90
N HIS A 340 6.36 -6.89 -6.21
CA HIS A 340 7.05 -7.99 -6.88
C HIS A 340 8.55 -7.71 -6.90
N ASP A 341 9.37 -8.75 -6.97
CA ASP A 341 10.81 -8.55 -7.11
C ASP A 341 11.12 -7.88 -8.45
N GLU A 342 11.94 -6.83 -8.45
CA GLU A 342 12.30 -6.11 -9.68
C GLU A 342 12.94 -7.04 -10.72
N ARG A 343 13.63 -8.09 -10.28
CA ARG A 343 14.22 -9.11 -11.17
C ARG A 343 13.16 -9.79 -12.04
N GLU A 344 11.92 -9.92 -11.59
CA GLU A 344 10.85 -10.54 -12.39
C GLU A 344 10.40 -9.65 -13.54
N ILE A 345 10.28 -8.35 -13.30
CA ILE A 345 9.87 -7.41 -14.34
C ILE A 345 11.01 -7.26 -15.35
N THR A 346 12.25 -7.15 -14.87
CA THR A 346 13.45 -7.13 -15.71
C THR A 346 13.59 -8.42 -16.53
N TRP A 347 13.33 -9.59 -15.93
CA TRP A 347 13.28 -10.85 -16.66
C TRP A 347 12.23 -10.83 -17.77
N LEU A 348 11.02 -10.34 -17.47
CA LEU A 348 9.94 -10.29 -18.44
C LEU A 348 10.24 -9.33 -19.61
N GLU A 349 10.82 -8.17 -19.32
CA GLU A 349 11.30 -7.21 -20.33
C GLU A 349 12.37 -7.85 -21.23
N ALA A 350 13.36 -8.51 -20.63
CA ALA A 350 14.42 -9.20 -21.37
C ALA A 350 13.90 -10.39 -22.19
N PHE A 351 12.94 -11.14 -21.63
CA PHE A 351 12.29 -12.25 -22.32
C PHE A 351 11.63 -11.77 -23.61
N VAL A 352 10.90 -10.65 -23.56
CA VAL A 352 10.22 -10.10 -24.73
C VAL A 352 11.22 -9.63 -25.78
N ALA A 353 12.28 -8.92 -25.37
CA ALA A 353 13.33 -8.48 -26.28
C ALA A 353 14.01 -9.67 -26.98
N MET A 354 14.32 -10.73 -26.23
CA MET A 354 14.95 -11.93 -26.77
C MET A 354 14.01 -12.73 -27.68
N TYR A 355 12.72 -12.80 -27.36
CA TYR A 355 11.71 -13.38 -28.26
C TYR A 355 11.74 -12.67 -29.61
N ARG A 356 11.73 -11.33 -29.63
CA ARG A 356 11.79 -10.53 -30.87
C ARG A 356 13.08 -10.79 -31.65
N HIS A 357 14.21 -10.93 -30.96
CA HIS A 357 15.47 -11.26 -31.60
C HIS A 357 15.42 -12.64 -32.29
N PHE A 358 14.85 -13.66 -31.64
CA PHE A 358 14.75 -15.00 -32.23
C PHE A 358 13.67 -15.14 -33.30
N GLU A 359 12.64 -14.29 -33.28
CA GLU A 359 11.61 -14.25 -34.32
C GLU A 359 11.99 -13.39 -35.53
N ALA A 360 12.92 -12.46 -35.39
CA ALA A 360 13.38 -11.64 -36.49
C ALA A 360 13.91 -12.55 -37.63
N PRO A 361 13.42 -12.40 -38.87
CA PRO A 361 13.96 -13.15 -39.99
C PRO A 361 15.45 -12.81 -40.09
N ARG A 362 16.30 -13.85 -40.04
CA ARG A 362 17.73 -13.68 -40.29
C ARG A 362 17.87 -13.08 -41.69
N ALA A 363 18.34 -11.84 -41.75
CA ALA A 363 18.62 -11.13 -42.99
C ALA A 363 19.71 -11.84 -43.79
#